data_AF-A0A2J6IEV9-F1
#
_entry.id   AF-A0A2J6IEV9-F1
#
_cell.length_a   1.000
_cell.length_b   1.000
_cell.length_c   1.000
_cell.angle_alpha   90.00
_cell.angle_beta   90.00
_cell.angle_gamma   90.00
#
_symmetry.space_group_name_H-M   'P 1'
#
loop_
_entity.id
_entity.type
_entity.pdbx_description
1 polymer ?
#
loop_
_entity_poly.entity_id
_entity_poly.type
_entity_poly.pdbx_seq_one_letter_code
_entity_poly.pdbx_strand_id
1 'polypeptide(L)'
;MQAKFDKILVPIADVLIAEDQRQYVTFDAFFSNTMFHEVAHGMGIKNTINGKGPARKALKEKYSAIEEGKADILGLFLVTKLNEMGEFTETDLMDNYVTFMAGIFRSVRFGASSAHGMANMIRFNYFLEKGAFVRNDDGTYSTDMEKMKAASAELTEKILKLQGDGDYEAAKAWIEKDGIIKDQLKADLARVNEAGIPVDIYFNQGPEVVGLK
;
A
#
# COMPACT_ATOMS: atom_id res chain seq x y z
N MET A 1 0.91 -16.00 1.89
CA MET A 1 0.89 -15.04 0.76
C MET A 1 0.11 -15.58 -0.43
N GLN A 2 0.47 -16.74 -0.98
CA GLN A 2 -0.19 -17.31 -2.17
C GLN A 2 -1.73 -17.35 -2.08
N ALA A 3 -2.29 -17.89 -0.99
CA ALA A 3 -3.74 -17.94 -0.81
C ALA A 3 -4.41 -16.55 -0.83
N LYS A 4 -3.76 -15.50 -0.30
CA LYS A 4 -4.28 -14.13 -0.37
C LYS A 4 -4.17 -13.56 -1.79
N PHE A 5 -3.11 -13.92 -2.51
CA PHE A 5 -2.96 -13.54 -3.92
C PHE A 5 -4.07 -14.16 -4.77
N ASP A 6 -4.19 -15.50 -4.76
CA ASP A 6 -5.10 -16.25 -5.62
C ASP A 6 -6.58 -15.99 -5.30
N LYS A 7 -6.93 -15.91 -4.00
CA LYS A 7 -8.34 -15.87 -3.56
C LYS A 7 -8.86 -14.46 -3.31
N ILE A 8 -7.98 -13.46 -3.30
CA ILE A 8 -8.36 -12.08 -2.95
C ILE A 8 -7.81 -11.09 -3.95
N LEU A 9 -6.48 -11.03 -4.14
CA LEU A 9 -5.87 -9.99 -4.96
C LEU A 9 -6.24 -10.13 -6.45
N VAL A 10 -6.12 -11.34 -7.01
CA VAL A 10 -6.47 -11.61 -8.42
C VAL A 10 -7.95 -11.31 -8.69
N PRO A 11 -8.93 -11.81 -7.90
CA PRO A 11 -10.33 -11.44 -8.08
C PRO A 11 -10.61 -9.94 -7.94
N ILE A 12 -9.89 -9.22 -7.06
CA ILE A 12 -9.99 -7.76 -6.97
C ILE A 12 -9.50 -7.11 -8.27
N ALA A 13 -8.39 -7.60 -8.83
CA ALA A 13 -7.85 -7.09 -10.08
C ALA A 13 -8.81 -7.29 -11.25
N ASP A 14 -9.51 -8.43 -11.31
CA ASP A 14 -10.52 -8.70 -12.34
C ASP A 14 -11.70 -7.70 -12.31
N VAL A 15 -12.01 -7.14 -11.14
CA VAL A 15 -13.11 -6.17 -10.96
C VAL A 15 -12.64 -4.73 -11.18
N LEU A 16 -11.45 -4.38 -10.68
CA LEU A 16 -11.02 -2.98 -10.54
C LEU A 16 -9.80 -2.59 -11.36
N ILE A 17 -9.02 -3.52 -11.91
CA ILE A 17 -7.86 -3.17 -12.75
C ILE A 17 -8.28 -3.25 -14.23
N ALA A 18 -7.81 -2.29 -15.01
CA ALA A 18 -8.04 -2.23 -16.44
C ALA A 18 -7.57 -3.53 -17.11
N GLU A 19 -8.37 -4.04 -18.05
CA GLU A 19 -8.16 -5.37 -18.65
C GLU A 19 -6.76 -5.53 -19.25
N ASP A 20 -6.26 -4.49 -19.92
CA ASP A 20 -4.95 -4.39 -20.54
C ASP A 20 -3.78 -4.30 -19.54
N GLN A 21 -4.05 -4.22 -18.23
CA GLN A 21 -3.04 -4.20 -17.17
C GLN A 21 -3.09 -5.41 -16.24
N ARG A 22 -4.11 -6.27 -16.33
CA ARG A 22 -4.28 -7.40 -15.41
C ARG A 22 -3.13 -8.40 -15.47
N GLN A 23 -2.46 -8.55 -16.62
CA GLN A 23 -1.29 -9.45 -16.72
C GLN A 23 -0.11 -9.01 -15.83
N TYR A 24 -0.05 -7.74 -15.42
CA TYR A 24 0.97 -7.22 -14.52
C TYR A 24 0.66 -7.52 -13.04
N VAL A 25 -0.48 -8.14 -12.73
CA VAL A 25 -0.80 -8.59 -11.37
C VAL A 25 -0.16 -9.95 -11.15
N THR A 26 1.05 -9.97 -10.58
CA THR A 26 1.86 -11.18 -10.43
C THR A 26 2.15 -11.51 -8.96
N PHE A 27 2.33 -12.80 -8.67
CA PHE A 27 2.62 -13.24 -7.30
C PHE A 27 3.98 -12.73 -6.82
N ASP A 28 4.98 -12.75 -7.68
CA ASP A 28 6.34 -12.32 -7.35
C ASP A 28 6.40 -10.82 -7.06
N ALA A 29 5.61 -10.00 -7.79
CA ALA A 29 5.42 -8.59 -7.47
C ALA A 29 4.72 -8.41 -6.11
N PHE A 30 3.67 -9.18 -5.83
CA PHE A 30 2.96 -9.11 -4.55
C PHE A 30 3.87 -9.50 -3.37
N PHE A 31 4.66 -10.55 -3.54
CA PHE A 31 5.62 -11.03 -2.56
C PHE A 31 6.76 -10.03 -2.35
N SER A 32 7.41 -9.58 -3.43
CA SER A 32 8.53 -8.63 -3.35
C SER A 32 8.10 -7.29 -2.76
N ASN A 33 6.94 -6.74 -3.15
CA ASN A 33 6.39 -5.53 -2.52
C ASN A 33 6.21 -5.71 -1.00
N THR A 34 5.73 -6.87 -0.56
CA THR A 34 5.56 -7.17 0.87
C THR A 34 6.91 -7.36 1.57
N MET A 35 7.86 -8.04 0.93
CA MET A 35 9.20 -8.21 1.48
C MET A 35 9.91 -6.86 1.65
N PHE A 36 9.85 -5.99 0.65
CA PHE A 36 10.44 -4.65 0.72
C PHE A 36 9.70 -3.72 1.67
N HIS A 37 8.40 -3.92 1.92
CA HIS A 37 7.69 -3.27 3.03
C HIS A 37 8.34 -3.60 4.38
N GLU A 38 8.62 -4.87 4.66
CA GLU A 38 9.27 -5.29 5.91
C GLU A 38 10.71 -4.76 6.01
N VAL A 39 11.47 -4.77 4.90
CA VAL A 39 12.80 -4.15 4.85
C VAL A 39 12.70 -2.65 5.15
N ALA A 40 11.72 -1.96 4.56
CA ALA A 40 11.52 -0.53 4.75
C ALA A 40 11.16 -0.17 6.20
N HIS A 41 10.54 -1.06 6.98
CA HIS A 41 10.40 -0.86 8.43
C HIS A 41 11.76 -0.75 9.13
N GLY A 42 12.78 -1.48 8.68
CA GLY A 42 14.15 -1.34 9.20
C GLY A 42 14.85 -0.03 8.80
N MET A 43 14.31 0.71 7.83
CA MET A 43 14.93 1.88 7.22
C MET A 43 14.20 3.20 7.57
N GLY A 44 14.78 4.31 7.11
CA GLY A 44 14.24 5.65 7.28
C GLY A 44 14.55 6.27 8.65
N ILE A 45 13.80 7.31 9.02
CA ILE A 45 14.10 8.11 10.20
C ILE A 45 13.49 7.48 11.46
N LYS A 46 14.34 7.15 12.44
CA LYS A 46 13.92 6.59 13.75
C LYS A 46 13.89 7.61 14.87
N ASN A 47 14.80 8.58 14.83
CA ASN A 47 14.84 9.72 15.75
C ASN A 47 14.68 11.00 14.96
N THR A 48 13.93 11.96 15.49
CA THR A 48 13.76 13.26 14.85
C THR A 48 15.09 13.99 14.74
N ILE A 49 15.23 14.83 13.71
CA ILE A 49 16.48 15.57 13.43
C ILE A 49 16.61 16.84 14.28
N ASN A 50 15.56 17.18 15.04
CA ASN A 50 15.44 18.38 15.86
C ASN A 50 15.47 18.10 17.37
N GLY A 51 15.89 16.90 17.79
CA GLY A 51 16.08 16.57 19.20
C GLY A 51 14.81 16.25 20.00
N LYS A 52 13.63 16.16 19.35
CA LYS A 52 12.38 15.70 19.99
C LYS A 52 12.35 14.19 20.33
N GLY A 53 13.42 13.46 20.03
CA GLY A 53 13.59 12.04 20.37
C GLY A 53 13.04 11.08 19.31
N PRO A 54 12.64 9.86 19.69
CA PRO A 54 12.11 8.87 18.73
C PRO A 54 10.87 9.39 17.98
N ALA A 55 10.82 9.19 16.65
CA ALA A 55 9.71 9.62 15.80
C ALA A 55 8.34 9.09 16.31
N ARG A 56 8.34 7.85 16.84
CA ARG A 56 7.17 7.25 17.51
C ARG A 56 6.64 8.06 18.68
N LYS A 57 7.52 8.64 19.49
CA LYS A 57 7.11 9.48 20.63
C LYS A 57 6.61 10.84 20.15
N ALA A 58 7.26 11.42 19.14
CA ALA A 58 6.87 12.71 18.59
C ALA A 58 5.48 12.67 17.90
N LEU A 59 5.21 11.63 17.09
CA LEU A 59 3.97 11.48 16.33
C LEU A 59 2.83 10.79 17.08
N LYS A 60 3.07 10.30 18.31
CA LYS A 60 2.06 9.74 19.22
C LYS A 60 1.15 8.71 18.52
N GLU A 61 -0.17 8.85 18.64
CA GLU A 61 -1.16 7.93 18.06
C GLU A 61 -1.24 8.00 16.53
N LYS A 62 -0.64 9.01 15.90
CA LYS A 62 -0.54 9.11 14.44
C LYS A 62 0.63 8.31 13.88
N TYR A 63 1.61 7.94 14.72
CA TYR A 63 2.83 7.26 14.28
C TYR A 63 2.54 6.00 13.47
N SER A 64 1.65 5.12 13.93
CA SER A 64 1.45 3.82 13.29
C SER A 64 0.98 3.97 11.84
N ALA A 65 0.01 4.85 11.56
CA ALA A 65 -0.45 5.07 10.19
C ALA A 65 0.67 5.66 9.30
N ILE A 66 1.47 6.57 9.85
CA ILE A 66 2.60 7.16 9.11
C ILE A 66 3.71 6.14 8.86
N GLU A 67 4.05 5.29 9.83
CA GLU A 67 5.09 4.26 9.68
C GLU A 67 4.69 3.15 8.71
N GLU A 68 3.42 2.72 8.73
CA GLU A 68 2.89 1.78 7.72
C GLU A 68 2.92 2.42 6.32
N GLY A 69 2.48 3.67 6.19
CA GLY A 69 2.54 4.41 4.93
C GLY A 69 3.97 4.56 4.41
N LYS A 70 4.92 4.82 5.32
CA LYS A 70 6.36 4.86 5.02
C LYS A 70 6.85 3.50 4.53
N ALA A 71 6.56 2.42 5.24
CA ALA A 71 7.04 1.09 4.90
C ALA A 71 6.59 0.65 3.51
N ASP A 72 5.30 0.86 3.20
CA ASP A 72 4.76 0.55 1.89
C ASP A 72 5.42 1.36 0.76
N ILE A 73 5.49 2.69 0.90
CA ILE A 73 5.97 3.53 -0.21
C ILE A 73 7.49 3.52 -0.36
N LEU A 74 8.22 3.44 0.76
CA LEU A 74 9.67 3.28 0.74
C LEU A 74 10.03 1.90 0.21
N GLY A 75 9.25 0.86 0.51
CA GLY A 75 9.41 -0.46 -0.09
C GLY A 75 9.28 -0.41 -1.61
N LEU A 76 8.24 0.25 -2.12
CA LEU A 76 8.05 0.43 -3.57
C LEU A 76 9.16 1.29 -4.22
N PHE A 77 9.65 2.30 -3.51
CA PHE A 77 10.80 3.10 -3.93
C PHE A 77 12.07 2.26 -4.02
N LEU A 78 12.33 1.37 -3.04
CA LEU A 78 13.48 0.47 -3.04
C LEU A 78 13.44 -0.51 -4.20
N VAL A 79 12.28 -1.14 -4.45
CA VAL A 79 12.05 -1.97 -5.64
C VAL A 79 12.43 -1.20 -6.90
N THR A 80 11.92 0.03 -7.04
CA THR A 80 12.20 0.90 -8.19
C THR A 80 13.69 1.13 -8.36
N LYS A 81 14.40 1.50 -7.28
CA LYS A 81 15.83 1.79 -7.34
C LYS A 81 16.69 0.56 -7.61
N LEU A 82 16.38 -0.57 -7.00
CA LEU A 82 17.13 -1.80 -7.24
C LEU A 82 16.92 -2.33 -8.66
N ASN A 83 15.72 -2.18 -9.22
CA ASN A 83 15.45 -2.50 -10.62
C ASN A 83 16.24 -1.57 -11.58
N GLU A 84 16.22 -0.25 -11.34
CA GLU A 84 17.02 0.72 -12.11
C GLU A 84 18.53 0.46 -12.06
N MET A 85 19.02 -0.07 -10.94
CA MET A 85 20.41 -0.45 -10.75
C MET A 85 20.76 -1.80 -11.38
N GLY A 86 19.78 -2.59 -11.81
CA GLY A 86 19.97 -3.96 -12.29
C GLY A 86 20.25 -4.98 -11.18
N GLU A 87 20.03 -4.61 -9.92
CA GLU A 87 20.28 -5.46 -8.73
C GLU A 87 19.05 -6.29 -8.33
N PHE A 88 17.86 -5.91 -8.80
CA PHE A 88 16.62 -6.66 -8.61
C PHE A 88 15.85 -6.76 -9.93
N THR A 89 15.96 -7.92 -10.58
CA THR A 89 15.37 -8.21 -11.90
C THR A 89 14.42 -9.41 -11.87
N GLU A 90 14.00 -9.86 -10.68
CA GLU A 90 13.04 -10.97 -10.56
C GLU A 90 11.62 -10.57 -10.99
N THR A 91 11.31 -9.29 -11.01
CA THR A 91 10.04 -8.74 -11.49
C THR A 91 10.28 -7.52 -12.38
N ASP A 92 9.35 -7.29 -13.31
CA ASP A 92 9.29 -6.03 -14.05
C ASP A 92 8.69 -4.93 -13.16
N LEU A 93 9.16 -3.69 -13.34
CA LEU A 93 8.70 -2.58 -12.51
C LEU A 93 7.20 -2.30 -12.65
N MET A 94 6.64 -2.54 -13.85
CA MET A 94 5.20 -2.40 -14.08
C MET A 94 4.39 -3.45 -13.30
N ASP A 95 4.91 -4.68 -13.14
CA ASP A 95 4.28 -5.70 -12.31
C ASP A 95 4.13 -5.21 -10.87
N ASN A 96 5.21 -4.65 -10.33
CA ASN A 96 5.24 -4.14 -8.97
C ASN A 96 4.25 -3.00 -8.78
N TYR A 97 4.15 -2.07 -9.73
CA TYR A 97 3.24 -0.93 -9.64
C TYR A 97 1.77 -1.33 -9.75
N VAL A 98 1.39 -2.14 -10.73
CA VAL A 98 -0.01 -2.57 -10.90
C VAL A 98 -0.44 -3.50 -9.76
N THR A 99 0.44 -4.43 -9.35
CA THR A 99 0.17 -5.31 -8.21
C THR A 99 0.05 -4.53 -6.90
N PHE A 100 0.89 -3.50 -6.69
CA PHE A 100 0.78 -2.61 -5.53
C PHE A 100 -0.56 -1.87 -5.52
N MET A 101 -0.99 -1.33 -6.67
CA MET A 101 -2.26 -0.65 -6.82
C MET A 101 -3.45 -1.57 -6.52
N ALA A 102 -3.48 -2.78 -7.07
CA ALA A 102 -4.47 -3.81 -6.71
C ALA A 102 -4.45 -4.11 -5.20
N GLY A 103 -3.25 -4.13 -4.60
CA GLY A 103 -3.02 -4.36 -3.18
C GLY A 103 -3.64 -3.29 -2.29
N ILE A 104 -3.69 -2.04 -2.74
CA ILE A 104 -4.37 -0.96 -2.02
C ILE A 104 -5.85 -1.32 -1.83
N PHE A 105 -6.57 -1.70 -2.89
CA PHE A 105 -7.99 -2.08 -2.79
C PHE A 105 -8.25 -3.25 -1.84
N ARG A 106 -7.32 -4.21 -1.75
CA ARG A 106 -7.39 -5.27 -0.73
C ARG A 106 -7.27 -4.69 0.68
N SER A 107 -6.24 -3.90 0.92
CA SER A 107 -5.92 -3.41 2.28
C SER A 107 -6.92 -2.41 2.82
N VAL A 108 -7.56 -1.61 1.96
CA VAL A 108 -8.58 -0.63 2.39
C VAL A 108 -9.86 -1.29 2.91
N ARG A 109 -10.12 -2.54 2.53
CA ARG A 109 -11.27 -3.33 3.02
C ARG A 109 -11.13 -3.76 4.48
N PHE A 110 -9.94 -3.63 5.08
CA PHE A 110 -9.77 -3.76 6.54
C PHE A 110 -10.35 -2.56 7.31
N GLY A 111 -10.72 -1.49 6.61
CA GLY A 111 -11.40 -0.33 7.17
C GLY A 111 -10.44 0.76 7.65
N ALA A 112 -10.93 2.00 7.59
CA ALA A 112 -10.20 3.21 7.98
C ALA A 112 -10.00 3.36 9.50
N SER A 113 -10.51 2.44 10.32
CA SER A 113 -10.24 2.40 11.77
C SER A 113 -8.87 1.79 12.09
N SER A 114 -8.27 1.05 11.15
CA SER A 114 -6.94 0.46 11.32
C SER A 114 -5.84 1.42 10.84
N ALA A 115 -4.67 1.40 11.48
CA ALA A 115 -3.51 2.18 11.06
C ALA A 115 -3.11 1.88 9.60
N HIS A 116 -3.10 0.60 9.24
CA HIS A 116 -2.79 0.14 7.90
C HIS A 116 -3.86 0.60 6.89
N GLY A 117 -5.15 0.53 7.23
CA GLY A 117 -6.24 1.04 6.40
C GLY A 117 -6.16 2.56 6.17
N MET A 118 -5.88 3.35 7.21
CA MET A 118 -5.64 4.80 7.08
C MET A 118 -4.43 5.10 6.19
N ALA A 119 -3.33 4.36 6.36
CA ALA A 119 -2.15 4.51 5.53
C ALA A 119 -2.43 4.23 4.04
N ASN A 120 -3.26 3.23 3.76
CA ASN A 120 -3.70 2.92 2.38
C ASN A 120 -4.63 4.01 1.82
N MET A 121 -5.51 4.61 2.64
CA MET A 121 -6.34 5.75 2.23
C MET A 121 -5.51 6.95 1.80
N ILE A 122 -4.51 7.31 2.60
CA ILE A 122 -3.62 8.43 2.30
C ILE A 122 -2.89 8.18 0.97
N ARG A 123 -2.34 6.98 0.80
CA ARG A 123 -1.66 6.59 -0.46
C ARG A 123 -2.60 6.62 -1.65
N PHE A 124 -3.78 6.02 -1.54
CA PHE A 124 -4.78 6.02 -2.60
C PHE A 124 -5.13 7.44 -3.04
N ASN A 125 -5.47 8.31 -2.08
CA ASN A 125 -5.84 9.69 -2.37
C ASN A 125 -4.67 10.48 -2.98
N TYR A 126 -3.44 10.26 -2.49
CA TYR A 126 -2.25 10.94 -3.00
C TYR A 126 -1.92 10.51 -4.44
N PHE A 127 -1.96 9.22 -4.73
CA PHE A 127 -1.73 8.69 -6.07
C PHE A 127 -2.80 9.11 -7.06
N LEU A 128 -4.06 9.15 -6.64
CA LEU A 128 -5.14 9.68 -7.45
C LEU A 128 -4.92 11.18 -7.77
N GLU A 129 -4.55 11.98 -6.78
CA GLU A 129 -4.24 13.41 -6.96
C GLU A 129 -3.06 13.62 -7.92
N LYS A 130 -2.04 12.77 -7.85
CA LYS A 130 -0.85 12.82 -8.72
C LYS A 130 -1.04 12.19 -10.09
N GLY A 131 -2.19 11.56 -10.33
CA GLY A 131 -2.47 10.82 -11.56
C GLY A 131 -1.58 9.59 -11.74
N ALA A 132 -0.99 9.07 -10.66
CA ALA A 132 -0.24 7.80 -10.67
C ALA A 132 -1.14 6.63 -11.09
N PHE A 133 -2.44 6.76 -10.85
CA PHE A 133 -3.47 6.00 -11.52
C PHE A 133 -4.65 6.91 -11.85
N VAL A 134 -5.47 6.45 -12.78
CA VAL A 134 -6.76 7.07 -13.14
C VAL A 134 -7.86 6.04 -13.04
N ARG A 135 -9.07 6.49 -12.72
CA ARG A 135 -10.28 5.67 -12.82
C ARG A 135 -10.93 5.93 -14.17
N ASN A 136 -11.12 4.88 -14.94
CA ASN A 136 -11.73 4.91 -16.27
C ASN A 136 -13.26 4.99 -16.17
N ASP A 137 -13.92 5.31 -17.29
CA ASP A 137 -15.38 5.43 -17.38
C ASP A 137 -16.10 4.10 -17.08
N ASP A 138 -15.47 2.97 -17.41
CA ASP A 138 -15.95 1.62 -17.09
C ASP A 138 -15.79 1.24 -15.61
N GLY A 139 -15.18 2.12 -14.81
CA GLY A 139 -14.92 1.95 -13.40
C GLY A 139 -13.72 1.07 -13.06
N THR A 140 -12.88 0.72 -14.03
CA THR A 140 -11.56 0.13 -13.78
C THR A 140 -10.52 1.22 -13.52
N TYR A 141 -9.33 0.82 -13.05
CA TYR A 141 -8.22 1.71 -12.76
C TYR A 141 -7.01 1.32 -13.60
N SER A 142 -6.39 2.33 -14.22
CA SER A 142 -5.16 2.20 -14.99
C SER A 142 -4.03 2.94 -14.29
N THR A 143 -2.89 2.26 -14.15
CA THR A 143 -1.66 2.81 -13.57
C THR A 143 -0.81 3.46 -14.66
N ASP A 144 -0.26 4.64 -14.37
CA ASP A 144 0.71 5.36 -15.19
C ASP A 144 2.09 5.17 -14.58
N MET A 145 3.00 4.50 -15.31
CA MET A 145 4.30 4.07 -14.78
C MET A 145 5.17 5.25 -14.32
N GLU A 146 5.28 6.30 -15.15
CA GLU A 146 6.13 7.44 -14.85
C GLU A 146 5.56 8.27 -13.70
N LYS A 147 4.24 8.47 -13.66
CA LYS A 147 3.60 9.18 -12.56
C LYS A 147 3.60 8.37 -11.27
N MET A 148 3.48 7.04 -11.34
CA MET A 148 3.59 6.17 -10.16
C MET A 148 4.98 6.26 -9.55
N LYS A 149 6.02 6.20 -10.39
CA LYS A 149 7.40 6.39 -9.97
C LYS A 149 7.63 7.74 -9.30
N ALA A 150 7.20 8.83 -9.94
CA ALA A 150 7.33 10.17 -9.40
C ALA A 150 6.55 10.34 -8.08
N ALA A 151 5.28 9.94 -8.05
CA ALA A 151 4.44 10.04 -6.87
C ALA A 151 4.97 9.19 -5.71
N SER A 152 5.56 8.03 -5.99
CA SER A 152 6.17 7.18 -4.96
C SER A 152 7.39 7.82 -4.32
N ALA A 153 8.26 8.45 -5.12
CA ALA A 153 9.41 9.19 -4.60
C ALA A 153 8.97 10.42 -3.77
N GLU A 154 8.04 11.22 -4.29
CA GLU A 154 7.52 12.40 -3.59
C GLU A 154 6.84 12.04 -2.26
N LEU A 155 6.05 10.96 -2.26
CA LEU A 155 5.35 10.52 -1.05
C LEU A 155 6.33 9.95 -0.01
N THR A 156 7.36 9.23 -0.46
CA THR A 156 8.45 8.77 0.41
C THR A 156 9.15 9.95 1.09
N GLU A 157 9.53 10.98 0.31
CA GLU A 157 10.16 12.18 0.84
C GLU A 157 9.26 12.90 1.85
N LYS A 158 7.99 13.11 1.50
CA LYS A 158 7.00 13.76 2.36
C LYS A 158 6.88 13.05 3.72
N ILE A 159 6.76 11.73 3.72
CA ILE A 159 6.63 10.95 4.95
C ILE A 159 7.92 10.99 5.78
N LEU A 160 9.09 10.83 5.14
CA LEU A 160 10.37 10.89 5.85
C LEU A 160 10.58 12.26 6.48
N LYS A 161 10.28 13.36 5.77
CA LYS A 161 10.36 14.71 6.33
C LYS A 161 9.43 14.88 7.54
N LEU A 162 8.19 14.42 7.44
CA LEU A 162 7.22 14.45 8.53
C LEU A 162 7.73 13.71 9.78
N GLN A 163 8.34 12.53 9.60
CA GLN A 163 8.95 11.75 10.68
C GLN A 163 10.19 12.44 11.25
N GLY A 164 11.03 13.04 10.40
CA GLY A 164 12.23 13.78 10.78
C GLY A 164 11.93 15.03 11.59
N ASP A 165 10.92 15.79 11.20
CA ASP A 165 10.49 16.99 11.92
C ASP A 165 9.71 16.66 13.20
N GLY A 166 9.20 15.42 13.31
CA GLY A 166 8.32 15.00 14.39
C GLY A 166 7.08 15.91 14.45
N ASP A 167 6.54 16.27 13.29
CA ASP A 167 5.43 17.21 13.16
C ASP A 167 4.08 16.49 13.33
N TYR A 168 3.67 16.37 14.58
CA TYR A 168 2.42 15.73 14.95
C TYR A 168 1.19 16.43 14.37
N GLU A 169 1.15 17.76 14.35
CA GLU A 169 -0.02 18.50 13.86
C GLU A 169 -0.16 18.37 12.36
N ALA A 170 0.96 18.43 11.61
CA ALA A 170 0.93 18.15 10.17
C ALA A 170 0.50 16.69 9.88
N ALA A 171 0.98 15.72 10.67
CA ALA A 171 0.59 14.32 10.50
C ALA A 171 -0.91 14.13 10.76
N LYS A 172 -1.43 14.73 11.83
CA LYS A 172 -2.85 14.69 12.20
C LYS A 172 -3.71 15.32 11.11
N ALA A 173 -3.38 16.54 10.68
CA ALA A 173 -4.13 17.25 9.64
C ALA A 173 -4.15 16.48 8.32
N TRP A 174 -3.02 15.87 7.95
CA TRP A 174 -2.94 15.07 6.73
C TRP A 174 -3.77 13.79 6.82
N ILE A 175 -3.71 13.06 7.93
CA ILE A 175 -4.54 11.87 8.17
C ILE A 175 -6.03 12.22 8.17
N GLU A 176 -6.43 13.33 8.79
CA GLU A 176 -7.84 13.76 8.83
C GLU A 176 -8.37 14.13 7.44
N LYS A 177 -7.52 14.75 6.61
CA LYS A 177 -7.88 15.12 5.23
C LYS A 177 -7.93 13.93 4.28
N ASP A 178 -6.88 13.12 4.27
CA ASP A 178 -6.63 12.12 3.21
C ASP A 178 -6.78 10.67 3.69
N GLY A 179 -6.97 10.43 4.99
CA GLY A 179 -7.16 9.11 5.60
C GLY A 179 -8.59 8.58 5.54
N ILE A 180 -9.46 9.15 4.71
CA ILE A 180 -10.89 8.83 4.62
C ILE A 180 -11.25 8.13 3.29
N ILE A 181 -12.23 7.22 3.35
CA ILE A 181 -12.83 6.61 2.16
C ILE A 181 -13.84 7.61 1.56
N LYS A 182 -13.55 8.09 0.34
CA LYS A 182 -14.46 8.96 -0.43
C LYS A 182 -15.56 8.14 -1.11
N ASP A 183 -16.67 8.78 -1.47
CA ASP A 183 -17.86 8.11 -2.02
C ASP A 183 -17.56 7.27 -3.26
N GLN A 184 -16.70 7.76 -4.17
CA GLN A 184 -16.31 7.01 -5.36
C GLN A 184 -15.63 5.68 -5.00
N LEU A 185 -14.61 5.72 -4.14
CA LEU A 185 -13.92 4.50 -3.69
C LEU A 185 -14.88 3.58 -2.90
N LYS A 186 -15.79 4.15 -2.10
CA LYS A 186 -16.80 3.36 -1.39
C LYS A 186 -17.69 2.55 -2.36
N ALA A 187 -18.11 3.15 -3.47
CA ALA A 187 -18.86 2.46 -4.52
C ALA A 187 -18.03 1.35 -5.20
N ASP A 188 -16.75 1.60 -5.46
CA ASP A 188 -15.86 0.61 -6.07
C ASP A 188 -15.56 -0.57 -5.12
N LEU A 189 -15.44 -0.31 -3.81
CA LEU A 189 -15.34 -1.37 -2.80
C LEU A 189 -16.65 -2.16 -2.63
N ALA A 190 -17.80 -1.53 -2.87
CA ALA A 190 -19.09 -2.23 -2.88
C ALA A 190 -19.14 -3.25 -4.03
N ARG A 191 -18.68 -2.88 -5.24
CA ARG A 191 -18.56 -3.82 -6.38
C ARG A 191 -17.71 -5.05 -6.04
N VAL A 192 -16.59 -4.86 -5.34
CA VAL A 192 -15.72 -5.96 -4.89
C VAL A 192 -16.44 -6.87 -3.88
N ASN A 193 -17.20 -6.29 -2.95
CA ASN A 193 -17.95 -7.06 -1.97
C ASN A 193 -19.14 -7.82 -2.60
N GLU A 194 -19.84 -7.19 -3.55
CA GLU A 194 -20.94 -7.80 -4.32
C GLU A 194 -20.46 -8.98 -5.19
N ALA A 195 -19.20 -8.94 -5.65
CA ALA A 195 -18.55 -10.07 -6.33
C ALA A 195 -18.21 -11.25 -5.40
N GLY A 196 -18.52 -11.17 -4.11
CA GLY A 196 -18.30 -12.25 -3.15
C GLY A 196 -16.83 -12.50 -2.78
N ILE A 197 -15.95 -11.53 -3.05
CA ILE A 197 -14.51 -11.68 -2.80
C ILE A 197 -14.26 -11.60 -1.28
N PRO A 198 -13.57 -12.56 -0.65
CA PRO A 198 -13.30 -12.51 0.79
C PRO A 198 -12.38 -11.34 1.18
N VAL A 199 -12.50 -10.85 2.41
CA VAL A 199 -11.62 -9.77 2.93
C VAL A 199 -10.25 -10.32 3.31
N ASP A 200 -10.22 -11.46 3.98
CA ASP A 200 -9.00 -12.20 4.31
C ASP A 200 -9.27 -13.70 4.44
N ILE A 201 -8.22 -14.46 4.72
CA ILE A 201 -8.26 -15.91 4.91
C ILE A 201 -8.27 -16.28 6.40
N TYR A 202 -8.86 -17.44 6.70
CA TYR A 202 -8.73 -18.10 7.99
C TYR A 202 -7.77 -19.30 7.83
N PHE A 203 -6.80 -19.41 8.74
CA PHE A 203 -5.92 -20.58 8.78
C PHE A 203 -6.49 -21.61 9.77
N ASN A 204 -6.85 -22.78 9.25
CA ASN A 204 -7.09 -23.95 10.10
C ASN A 204 -5.73 -24.42 10.62
N GLN A 205 -5.46 -24.17 11.89
CA GLN A 205 -4.18 -24.42 12.54
C GLN A 205 -4.42 -25.01 13.94
N GLY A 206 -3.48 -25.85 14.40
CA GLY A 206 -3.56 -26.50 15.71
C GLY A 206 -2.89 -27.88 15.69
N PRO A 207 -2.54 -28.45 16.86
CA PRO A 207 -2.03 -29.82 16.96
C PRO A 207 -2.88 -30.82 16.17
N GLU A 208 -4.20 -30.70 16.25
CA GLU A 208 -5.17 -31.57 15.60
C GLU A 208 -5.07 -31.57 14.07
N VAL A 209 -4.61 -30.47 13.47
CA VAL A 209 -4.44 -30.34 12.01
C VAL A 209 -3.22 -31.13 11.52
N VAL A 210 -2.23 -31.33 12.40
CA VAL A 210 -1.01 -32.11 12.13
C VAL A 210 -1.02 -33.47 12.85
N GLY A 211 -2.18 -33.90 13.36
CA GLY A 211 -2.34 -35.20 14.03
C GLY A 211 -1.71 -35.28 15.43
N LEU A 212 -1.35 -34.15 16.02
CA LEU A 212 -0.89 -34.04 17.40
C LEU A 212 -2.10 -33.85 18.34
N LYS A 213 -2.06 -34.47 19.52
CA LYS A 213 -3.08 -34.32 20.58
C LYS A 213 -2.60 -33.36 21.66
#